data_AF-X1R181-F1
#
_entry.id   AF-X1R181-F1
#
_cell.length_a   1.000
_cell.length_b   1.000
_cell.length_c   1.000
_cell.angle_alpha   90.00
_cell.angle_beta   90.00
_cell.angle_gamma   90.00
#
_symmetry.space_group_name_H-M   'P 1'
#
loop_
_entity.id
_entity.type
_entity.pdbx_description
1 polymer ?
#
loop_
_entity_poly.entity_id
_entity_poly.type
_entity_poly.pdbx_seq_one_letter_code
_entity_poly.pdbx_strand_id
1 'polypeptide(L)'
;LKNLGPHLNLLTYDLLQFIMWVAFGSIRDRWRKERLGLPKGPIFRRIEKQQIPILAAYSSYVVPKPVDWPEQAWVTGYWYKKLGYSLVGNTGFSRPRKHGRPAFSATSNTGPQR
;
A
#
# COMPACT_ATOMS: atom_id res chain seq x y z
N LEU A 1 -29.15 21.04 -6.44
CA LEU A 1 -28.30 20.82 -5.24
C LEU A 1 -26.96 20.15 -5.65
N LYS A 2 -26.12 20.82 -6.45
CA LYS A 2 -24.97 20.18 -7.15
C LYS A 2 -23.58 20.42 -6.51
N ASN A 3 -23.48 21.21 -5.43
CA ASN A 3 -22.19 21.64 -4.87
C ASN A 3 -21.91 21.15 -3.43
N LEU A 4 -22.64 20.12 -2.97
CA LEU A 4 -22.46 19.57 -1.62
C LEU A 4 -21.52 18.35 -1.58
N GLY A 5 -21.14 17.77 -2.73
CA GLY A 5 -20.35 16.54 -2.79
C GLY A 5 -19.04 16.57 -1.99
N PRO A 6 -18.15 17.55 -2.21
CA PRO A 6 -16.86 17.62 -1.51
C PRO A 6 -17.01 17.91 -0.01
N HIS A 7 -17.88 18.84 0.35
CA HIS A 7 -18.10 19.22 1.75
C HIS A 7 -18.82 18.12 2.54
N LEU A 8 -19.80 17.43 1.94
CA LEU A 8 -20.45 16.29 2.57
C LEU A 8 -19.49 15.12 2.74
N ASN A 9 -18.58 14.88 1.79
CA ASN A 9 -17.56 13.83 1.92
C ASN A 9 -16.67 14.09 3.16
N LEU A 10 -16.16 15.32 3.30
CA LEU A 10 -15.35 15.72 4.45
C LEU A 10 -16.15 15.65 5.76
N LEU A 11 -17.38 16.16 5.78
CA LEU A 11 -18.22 16.13 6.98
C LEU A 11 -18.61 14.72 7.41
N THR A 12 -18.91 13.84 6.45
CA THR A 12 -19.27 12.45 6.76
C THR A 12 -18.05 11.70 7.27
N TYR A 13 -16.87 11.95 6.69
CA TYR A 13 -15.61 11.39 7.17
C TYR A 13 -15.35 11.82 8.62
N ASP A 14 -15.38 13.12 8.90
CA ASP A 14 -15.14 13.67 10.25
C ASP A 14 -16.15 13.14 11.27
N LEU A 15 -17.43 13.05 10.89
CA LEU A 15 -18.49 12.54 11.75
C LEU A 15 -18.27 11.06 12.08
N LEU A 16 -18.04 10.23 11.07
CA LEU A 16 -17.77 8.80 11.27
C LEU A 16 -16.54 8.61 12.15
N GLN A 17 -15.49 9.36 11.86
CA GLN A 17 -14.23 9.32 12.60
C GLN A 17 -14.42 9.70 14.08
N PHE A 18 -15.23 10.71 14.36
CA PHE A 18 -15.58 11.10 15.72
C PHE A 18 -16.39 10.01 16.44
N ILE A 19 -17.40 9.44 15.79
CA ILE A 19 -18.21 8.34 16.34
C ILE A 19 -17.31 7.15 16.69
N MET A 20 -16.44 6.75 15.77
CA MET A 20 -15.48 5.66 15.98
C MET A 20 -14.51 5.99 17.13
N TRP A 21 -14.03 7.23 17.20
CA TRP A 21 -13.14 7.66 18.29
C TRP A 21 -13.78 7.52 19.66
N VAL A 22 -15.03 7.96 19.80
CA VAL A 22 -15.77 7.88 21.07
C VAL A 22 -16.13 6.43 21.40
N ALA A 23 -16.65 5.69 20.43
CA ALA A 23 -17.09 4.30 20.61
C ALA A 23 -15.95 3.36 21.05
N PHE A 24 -14.78 3.49 20.42
CA PHE A 24 -13.63 2.61 20.70
C PHE A 24 -12.60 3.23 21.66
N GLY A 25 -12.75 4.50 22.04
CA GLY A 25 -11.77 5.23 22.86
C GLY A 25 -11.53 4.59 24.22
N SER A 26 -12.59 4.16 24.90
CA SER A 26 -12.51 3.52 26.23
C SER A 26 -11.80 2.16 26.18
N ILE A 27 -12.12 1.34 25.17
CA ILE A 27 -11.50 0.02 24.95
C ILE A 27 -10.02 0.19 24.63
N ARG A 28 -9.69 1.10 23.71
CA ARG A 28 -8.30 1.39 23.34
C ARG A 28 -7.50 1.89 24.52
N ASP A 29 -8.01 2.87 25.27
CA ASP A 29 -7.28 3.47 26.38
C ASP A 29 -7.09 2.49 27.54
N ARG A 30 -8.08 1.63 27.81
CA ARG A 30 -7.97 0.52 28.77
C ARG A 30 -6.86 -0.44 28.35
N TRP A 31 -6.89 -0.92 27.11
CA TRP A 31 -5.87 -1.84 26.59
C TRP A 31 -4.47 -1.23 26.61
N ARG A 32 -4.33 0.06 26.25
CA ARG A 32 -3.05 0.78 26.33
C ARG A 32 -2.50 0.82 27.75
N LYS A 33 -3.36 1.07 28.76
CA LYS A 33 -2.93 1.12 30.16
C LYS A 33 -2.60 -0.26 30.71
N GLU A 34 -3.47 -1.24 30.49
CA GLU A 34 -3.37 -2.58 31.12
C GLU A 34 -2.35 -3.50 30.47
N ARG A 35 -2.19 -3.43 29.14
CA ARG A 35 -1.31 -4.35 28.39
C ARG A 35 0.01 -3.73 27.99
N LEU A 36 0.03 -2.42 27.72
CA LEU A 36 1.23 -1.72 27.26
C LEU A 36 1.82 -0.75 28.29
N GLY A 37 1.13 -0.47 29.40
CA GLY A 37 1.55 0.52 30.39
C GLY A 37 1.61 1.96 29.85
N LEU A 38 0.96 2.23 28.72
CA LEU A 38 1.01 3.53 28.04
C LEU A 38 -0.12 4.46 28.50
N PRO A 39 0.11 5.79 28.50
CA PRO A 39 -0.95 6.76 28.73
C PRO A 39 -2.01 6.71 27.62
N LYS A 40 -3.17 7.33 27.88
CA LYS A 40 -4.29 7.45 26.94
C LYS A 40 -3.81 7.91 25.56
N GLY A 41 -4.45 7.39 24.51
CA GLY A 41 -4.07 7.72 23.14
C GLY A 41 -4.26 9.22 22.84
N PRO A 42 -3.40 9.84 22.00
CA PRO A 42 -3.56 11.22 21.58
C PRO A 42 -4.83 11.38 20.73
N ILE A 43 -5.57 12.49 20.90
CA ILE A 43 -6.77 12.81 20.10
C ILE A 43 -6.51 12.58 18.60
N PHE A 44 -7.47 12.03 17.87
CA PHE A 44 -7.33 11.68 16.46
C PHE A 44 -6.69 12.78 15.59
N ARG A 45 -7.13 14.04 15.71
CA ARG A 45 -6.52 15.18 14.99
C ARG A 45 -5.02 15.37 15.26
N ARG A 46 -4.52 14.91 16.40
CA ARG A 46 -3.09 14.92 16.72
C ARG A 46 -2.34 13.80 16.01
N ILE A 47 -2.99 12.68 15.73
CA ILE A 47 -2.45 11.58 14.93
C ILE A 47 -2.41 11.97 13.45
N GLU A 48 -3.43 12.66 12.91
CA GLU A 48 -3.40 13.14 11.52
C GLU A 48 -2.25 14.11 11.24
N LYS A 49 -1.87 14.91 12.24
CA LYS A 49 -0.71 15.80 12.18
C LYS A 49 0.62 15.05 12.24
N GLN A 50 0.63 13.83 12.77
CA GLN A 50 1.78 12.95 12.67
C GLN A 50 1.77 12.44 11.23
N GLN A 51 2.75 12.85 10.43
CA GLN A 51 2.91 12.48 9.01
C GLN A 51 3.25 10.99 8.84
N ILE A 52 2.40 10.11 9.38
CA ILE A 52 2.57 8.67 9.39
C ILE A 52 2.27 8.18 7.98
N PRO A 53 3.17 7.41 7.35
CA PRO A 53 2.96 6.95 5.98
C PRO A 53 1.76 5.99 5.90
N ILE A 54 0.86 6.27 4.96
CA ILE A 54 -0.31 5.44 4.68
C ILE A 54 -0.06 4.73 3.36
N LEU A 55 -0.12 3.40 3.36
CA LEU A 55 0.10 2.58 2.16
C LEU A 55 -1.24 2.07 1.65
N ALA A 56 -1.67 2.62 0.51
CA ALA A 56 -2.85 2.14 -0.19
C ALA A 56 -2.45 1.05 -1.18
N ALA A 57 -2.86 -0.18 -0.88
CA ALA A 57 -2.55 -1.39 -1.66
C ALA A 57 -3.54 -1.61 -2.82
N TYR A 58 -3.81 -0.56 -3.60
CA TYR A 58 -4.59 -0.64 -4.84
C TYR A 58 -3.78 -0.09 -6.01
N SER A 59 -4.20 -0.44 -7.23
CA SER A 59 -3.59 0.07 -8.46
C SER A 59 -4.13 1.45 -8.84
N SER A 60 -3.23 2.41 -9.07
CA SER A 60 -3.57 3.76 -9.56
C SER A 60 -4.23 3.76 -10.93
N TYR A 61 -4.07 2.68 -11.71
CA TYR A 61 -4.72 2.50 -13.01
C TYR A 61 -6.23 2.21 -12.88
N VAL A 62 -6.68 1.66 -11.75
CA VAL A 62 -8.09 1.35 -11.52
C VAL A 62 -8.80 2.53 -10.87
N VAL A 63 -8.16 3.15 -9.88
CA VAL A 63 -8.65 4.35 -9.20
C VAL A 63 -7.50 5.33 -9.06
N PRO A 64 -7.57 6.54 -9.62
CA PRO A 64 -6.55 7.55 -9.38
C PRO A 64 -6.58 8.00 -7.91
N LYS A 65 -5.42 8.40 -7.37
CA LYS A 65 -5.35 8.95 -6.01
C LYS A 65 -6.28 10.18 -5.92
N PRO A 66 -7.25 10.20 -4.98
CA PRO A 66 -8.08 11.38 -4.77
C PRO A 66 -7.26 12.60 -4.38
N VAL A 67 -7.68 13.79 -4.83
CA VAL A 67 -6.98 15.06 -4.52
C VAL A 67 -7.03 15.41 -3.03
N ASP A 68 -8.06 14.96 -2.33
CA ASP A 68 -8.30 15.26 -0.91
C ASP A 68 -7.43 14.40 0.05
N TRP A 69 -6.55 13.54 -0.48
CA TRP A 69 -5.69 12.67 0.32
C TRP A 69 -4.41 13.37 0.78
N PRO A 70 -3.96 13.10 2.02
CA PRO A 70 -2.72 13.70 2.51
C PRO A 70 -1.50 13.23 1.71
N GLU A 71 -0.43 14.03 1.73
CA GLU A 71 0.82 13.75 1.00
C GLU A 71 1.44 12.42 1.41
N GLN A 72 1.37 12.08 2.70
CA GLN A 72 1.85 10.82 3.27
C GLN A 72 1.11 9.55 2.76
N ALA A 73 0.02 9.69 1.99
CA ALA A 73 -0.71 8.57 1.42
C ALA A 73 -0.11 8.14 0.07
N TRP A 74 0.52 6.97 0.06
CA TRP A 74 1.17 6.39 -1.10
C TRP A 74 0.30 5.30 -1.73
N VAL A 75 0.06 5.40 -3.04
CA VAL A 75 -0.57 4.33 -3.81
C VAL A 75 0.51 3.39 -4.30
N THR A 76 0.53 2.17 -3.79
CA THR A 76 1.65 1.22 -3.97
C THR A 76 1.38 0.12 -4.99
N GLY A 77 0.18 0.07 -5.57
CA GLY A 77 -0.24 -1.04 -6.41
C GLY A 77 -0.80 -2.21 -5.61
N TYR A 78 -1.26 -3.24 -6.33
CA TYR A 78 -1.77 -4.46 -5.69
C TYR A 78 -0.64 -5.27 -5.05
N TRP A 79 -0.89 -5.74 -3.84
CA TRP A 79 0.01 -6.66 -3.14
C TRP A 79 -0.40 -8.10 -3.46
N TYR A 80 0.36 -8.74 -4.34
CA TYR A 80 0.13 -10.13 -4.71
C TYR A 80 0.71 -11.07 -3.66
N LYS A 81 -0.10 -12.03 -3.19
CA LYS A 81 0.43 -13.15 -2.41
C LYS A 81 1.29 -14.01 -3.32
N LYS A 82 2.53 -14.29 -2.90
CA LYS A 82 3.33 -15.34 -3.54
C LYS A 82 2.68 -16.68 -3.18
N LEU A 83 1.89 -17.21 -4.09
CA LEU A 83 1.37 -18.56 -3.96
C LEU A 83 2.55 -19.53 -4.01
N GLY A 84 2.73 -20.30 -2.93
CA GLY A 84 3.85 -21.24 -2.74
C GLY A 84 3.79 -22.48 -3.63
N TYR A 85 3.25 -22.38 -4.84
CA TYR A 85 3.37 -23.45 -5.81
C TYR A 85 4.72 -23.27 -6.50
N SER A 86 5.67 -24.13 -6.15
CA SER A 86 6.71 -24.49 -7.10
C SER A 86 6.01 -25.21 -8.25
N LEU A 87 5.53 -24.46 -9.24
CA LEU A 87 5.31 -25.04 -10.55
C LEU A 87 6.71 -25.35 -11.08
N VAL A 88 7.17 -26.57 -10.82
CA VAL A 88 8.01 -27.25 -11.80
C VAL A 88 7.19 -27.22 -13.10
N GLY A 89 7.51 -26.26 -13.96
CA GLY A 89 6.64 -25.89 -15.06
C GLY A 89 6.99 -24.53 -15.62
N ASN A 90 8.17 -24.47 -16.24
CA ASN A 90 8.59 -23.49 -17.24
C ASN A 90 7.41 -22.85 -17.99
N THR A 91 6.94 -21.69 -17.54
CA THR A 91 6.04 -20.82 -18.30
C THR A 91 6.60 -19.42 -18.23
N GLY A 92 7.32 -19.09 -19.30
CA GLY A 92 8.02 -17.84 -19.47
C GLY A 92 7.07 -16.66 -19.41
N PHE A 93 7.28 -15.80 -18.42
CA PHE A 93 6.96 -14.39 -18.57
C PHE A 93 8.22 -13.68 -19.08
N SER A 94 8.54 -13.92 -20.35
CA SER A 94 9.58 -13.16 -21.05
C SER A 94 9.08 -11.73 -21.21
N ARG A 95 9.69 -10.77 -20.50
CA ARG A 95 9.57 -9.35 -20.85
C ARG A 95 9.89 -9.21 -22.35
N PRO A 96 9.09 -8.50 -23.15
CA PRO A 96 9.47 -8.25 -24.53
C PRO A 96 10.73 -7.37 -24.51
N ARG A 97 11.90 -7.95 -24.82
CA ARG A 97 13.13 -7.19 -25.12
C ARG A 97 12.83 -6.39 -26.40
N LYS A 98 12.58 -5.10 -26.24
CA LYS A 98 12.56 -4.15 -27.34
C LYS A 98 13.99 -4.09 -27.92
N HIS A 99 14.07 -4.28 -29.24
CA HIS A 99 15.22 -4.02 -30.13
C HIS A 99 16.30 -5.12 -30.27
N GLY A 100 16.32 -5.71 -31.48
CA GLY A 100 17.50 -5.66 -32.36
C GLY A 100 18.58 -6.74 -32.25
N ARG A 101 18.43 -7.78 -33.10
CA ARG A 101 19.46 -8.69 -33.68
C ARG A 101 20.11 -9.75 -32.75
N PRO A 102 20.12 -11.05 -33.14
CA PRO A 102 20.99 -12.04 -32.52
C PRO A 102 22.43 -11.85 -33.02
N ALA A 103 23.37 -11.66 -32.09
CA ALA A 103 24.79 -11.74 -32.39
C ALA A 103 25.17 -13.20 -32.67
N PHE A 104 25.90 -13.38 -33.77
CA PHE A 104 26.46 -14.61 -34.29
C PHE A 104 27.11 -15.49 -33.22
N SER A 105 26.87 -16.81 -33.32
CA SER A 105 27.63 -17.86 -32.68
C SER A 105 29.07 -17.91 -33.19
N ALA A 106 30.05 -17.77 -32.29
CA ALA A 106 31.43 -18.17 -32.54
C ALA A 106 31.88 -19.07 -31.38
N THR A 107 31.75 -20.38 -31.57
CA THR A 107 32.45 -21.38 -30.76
C THR A 107 33.92 -21.33 -31.13
N SER A 108 34.78 -20.94 -30.19
CA SER A 108 36.21 -21.25 -30.24
C SER A 108 36.66 -21.80 -28.88
N ASN A 109 36.78 -23.13 -28.88
CA ASN A 109 37.74 -23.98 -28.19
C ASN A 109 38.66 -23.32 -27.13
N THR A 110 38.71 -23.88 -25.91
CA THR A 110 39.97 -24.32 -25.27
C THR A 110 39.63 -25.26 -24.10
N GLY A 111 40.19 -26.47 -24.09
CA GLY A 111 40.19 -27.37 -22.92
C GLY A 111 41.03 -26.80 -21.75
N PRO A 112 41.16 -27.52 -20.61
CA PRO A 112 42.04 -28.69 -20.61
C PRO A 112 41.57 -29.89 -19.76
N GLN A 113 41.95 -31.06 -20.27
CA GLN A 113 42.58 -32.21 -19.58
C GLN A 113 42.16 -32.49 -18.12
N ARG A 114 41.40 -33.57 -17.95
CA ARG A 114 41.76 -34.69 -17.07
C ARG A 114 41.16 -35.98 -17.61
#